data_AF-A0A936KT30-F1
#
_entry.id   AF-A0A936KT30-F1
#
_cell.length_a   1.000
_cell.length_b   1.000
_cell.length_c   1.000
_cell.angle_alpha   90.00
_cell.angle_beta   90.00
_cell.angle_gamma   90.00
#
_symmetry.space_group_name_H-M   'P 1'
#
loop_
_entity.id
_entity.type
_entity.pdbx_description
1 polymer ?
#
loop_
_entity_poly.entity_id
_entity_poly.type
_entity_poly.pdbx_seq_one_letter_code
_entity_poly.pdbx_strand_id
1 'polypeptide(L)' 'MRPLSILLLGTQMATGGAQRVLLDQARWFHEHGHKVSVIFLYDKEGLYEKWQAATPVKIINLQAFRGHDKGKVGNLLSS' A
#
# COMPACT_ATOMS: atom_id res chain seq x y z
N MET A 1 21.42 9.08 -16.33
CA MET A 1 20.05 8.83 -16.84
C MET A 1 19.17 10.04 -16.51
N ARG A 2 18.12 10.33 -17.29
CA ARG A 2 17.14 11.35 -16.91
C ARG A 2 16.23 10.81 -15.79
N PRO A 3 15.92 11.61 -14.75
CA PRO A 3 14.93 11.24 -13.75
C PRO A 3 13.57 10.93 -14.38
N LEU A 4 12.92 9.87 -13.88
CA LEU A 4 11.58 9.46 -14.31
C LEU A 4 10.61 9.63 -13.13
N SER A 5 9.31 9.76 -13.44
CA SER A 5 8.25 9.60 -12.45
C SER A 5 7.67 8.19 -12.57
N ILE A 6 7.83 7.39 -11.52
CA ILE A 6 7.47 5.97 -11.51
C ILE A 6 6.39 5.75 -10.45
N LEU A 7 5.29 5.14 -10.87
CA LEU A 7 4.23 4.68 -9.99
C LEU A 7 4.24 3.15 -9.96
N LEU A 8 4.38 2.58 -8.77
CA LEU A 8 4.25 1.16 -8.54
C LEU A 8 2.94 0.89 -7.80
N LEU A 9 2.10 0.04 -8.37
CA LEU A 9 0.79 -0.30 -7.83
C LEU A 9 0.77 -1.78 -7.39
N GLY A 10 0.50 -2.01 -6.11
CA GLY A 10 0.19 -3.32 -5.56
C GLY A 10 -1.27 -3.43 -5.15
N THR A 11 -1.83 -4.65 -5.19
CA THR A 11 -3.21 -4.89 -4.75
C THR A 11 -3.30 -4.92 -3.22
N GLN A 12 -2.67 -5.91 -2.59
CA GLN A 12 -2.66 -6.11 -1.15
C GLN A 12 -1.26 -5.88 -0.59
N MET A 13 -1.15 -5.19 0.55
CA MET A 13 0.06 -5.20 1.38
C MET A 13 0.22 -6.59 2.02
N ALA A 14 1.29 -7.32 1.68
CA ALA A 14 1.58 -8.68 2.16
C ALA A 14 3.09 -8.91 2.27
N THR A 15 3.54 -9.69 3.25
CA THR A 15 4.97 -9.86 3.59
C THR A 15 5.78 -10.73 2.62
N GLY A 16 5.17 -11.35 1.61
CA GLY A 16 5.82 -12.31 0.71
C GLY A 16 5.72 -11.98 -0.77
N GLY A 17 6.55 -12.68 -1.56
CA GLY A 17 6.44 -12.72 -3.02
C GLY A 17 6.61 -11.38 -3.73
N ALA A 18 5.68 -11.06 -4.62
CA ALA A 18 5.75 -9.91 -5.53
C ALA A 18 5.76 -8.55 -4.81
N GLN A 19 5.15 -8.47 -3.64
CA GLN A 19 5.01 -7.23 -2.87
C GLN A 19 6.34 -6.78 -2.28
N ARG A 20 7.16 -7.73 -1.82
CA ARG A 20 8.52 -7.44 -1.36
C ARG A 20 9.37 -6.95 -2.53
N VAL A 21 9.32 -7.64 -3.66
CA VAL A 21 10.05 -7.26 -4.89
C VAL A 21 9.63 -5.86 -5.36
N LEU A 22 8.34 -5.53 -5.28
CA LEU A 22 7.83 -4.20 -5.60
C LEU A 22 8.49 -3.11 -4.73
N LEU A 23 8.59 -3.33 -3.42
CA LEU A 23 9.25 -2.38 -2.51
C LEU A 23 10.76 -2.29 -2.75
N ASP A 24 11.43 -3.41 -2.99
CA ASP A 24 12.86 -3.44 -3.29
C ASP A 24 13.15 -2.67 -4.59
N GLN A 25 12.30 -2.83 -5.60
CA GLN A 25 12.38 -2.09 -6.85
C GLN A 25 12.09 -0.59 -6.65
N ALA A 26 11.11 -0.24 -5.81
CA ALA A 26 10.82 1.15 -5.46
C ALA A 26 12.04 1.85 -4.85
N ARG A 27 12.71 1.16 -3.92
CA ARG A 27 13.93 1.66 -3.26
C ARG A 27 15.05 1.85 -4.27
N TRP A 28 15.29 0.85 -5.10
CA TRP A 28 16.33 0.93 -6.13
C TRP A 28 16.11 2.13 -7.05
N PHE A 29 14.89 2.33 -7.57
CA PHE A 29 14.61 3.49 -8.42
C PHE A 29 14.79 4.82 -7.69
N HIS A 30 14.37 4.91 -6.43
CA HIS A 30 14.55 6.12 -5.62
C HIS A 30 16.04 6.44 -5.39
N GLU A 31 16.85 5.43 -5.03
CA GLU A 31 18.30 5.56 -4.85
C GLU A 31 19.03 5.99 -6.13
N HIS A 32 18.48 5.65 -7.29
CA HIS A 32 19.03 6.04 -8.60
C HIS A 32 18.46 7.37 -9.13
N GLY A 33 17.83 8.16 -8.27
CA GLY A 33 17.40 9.54 -8.58
C GLY A 33 16.07 9.65 -9.32
N HIS A 34 15.26 8.58 -9.34
CA HIS A 34 13.90 8.64 -9.87
C HIS A 34 12.91 9.10 -8.80
N LYS A 35 11.85 9.80 -9.23
CA LYS A 35 10.72 10.13 -8.37
C LYS A 35 9.79 8.91 -8.32
N VAL A 36 9.68 8.28 -7.17
CA VAL A 36 8.92 7.03 -7.01
C VAL A 36 7.73 7.24 -6.07
N SER A 37 6.58 6.65 -6.41
CA SER A 37 5.42 6.52 -5.52
C SER A 37 4.95 5.08 -5.51
N VAL A 38 4.65 4.57 -4.32
CA VAL A 38 4.12 3.21 -4.14
C VAL A 38 2.68 3.32 -3.63
N ILE A 39 1.76 2.65 -4.30
CA ILE A 39 0.35 2.62 -3.92
C ILE A 39 -0.07 1.17 -3.69
N PHE A 40 -0.80 0.93 -2.60
CA PHE A 40 -1.51 -0.32 -2.35
C PHE A 40 -3.02 -0.08 -2.28
N LEU A 41 -3.82 -0.99 -2.85
CA LEU A 41 -5.28 -0.88 -2.75
C LEU A 41 -5.74 -1.07 -1.31
N TYR A 42 -5.28 -2.11 -0.63
CA TYR A 42 -5.69 -2.39 0.75
C TYR A 42 -4.63 -3.09 1.58
N ASP A 43 -4.81 -3.05 2.90
CA ASP A 43 -3.92 -3.65 3.90
C ASP A 43 -4.75 -4.48 4.88
N LYS A 44 -4.70 -5.81 4.72
CA LYS A 44 -5.39 -6.76 5.60
C LYS A 44 -4.60 -7.07 6.87
N GLU A 45 -3.28 -6.87 6.82
CA GLU A 45 -2.35 -7.35 7.84
C GLU A 45 -1.81 -6.21 8.72
N GLY A 46 -2.20 -4.96 8.46
CA GLY A 46 -1.73 -3.79 9.21
C GLY A 46 -0.26 -3.47 8.97
N LEU A 47 0.25 -3.74 7.76
CA LEU A 47 1.67 -3.61 7.41
C LEU A 47 2.07 -2.18 7.05
N TYR A 48 1.12 -1.28 6.81
CA TYR A 48 1.40 0.07 6.32
C TYR A 48 2.45 0.83 7.13
N GLU A 49 2.25 0.96 8.44
CA GLU A 49 3.16 1.75 9.30
C GLU A 49 4.57 1.15 9.32
N LYS A 50 4.66 -0.18 9.45
CA LYS A 50 5.93 -0.91 9.43
C LYS A 50 6.67 -0.69 8.12
N TRP A 51 5.98 -0.77 7.00
CA TRP A 51 6.60 -0.63 5.68
C TRP A 51 7.04 0.80 5.41
N GLN A 52 6.20 1.78 5.75
CA GLN A 52 6.54 3.19 5.59
C GLN A 52 7.75 3.57 6.44
N ALA A 53 7.86 3.05 7.67
CA ALA A 53 9.03 3.27 8.52
C ALA A 53 10.31 2.61 7.96
N ALA A 54 10.18 1.54 7.16
CA ALA A 54 11.30 0.78 6.64
C ALA A 54 11.82 1.28 5.28
N THR A 55 11.18 2.26 4.64
CA THR A 55 11.62 2.78 3.33
C THR A 55 11.51 4.30 3.24
N PRO A 56 12.46 4.97 2.56
CA PRO A 56 12.34 6.40 2.29
C PRO A 56 11.27 6.73 1.22
N VAL A 57 10.76 5.72 0.51
CA VAL A 57 9.74 5.91 -0.52
C VAL A 57 8.37 6.14 0.13
N LYS A 58 7.63 7.13 -0.37
CA LYS A 58 6.25 7.35 0.08
C LYS A 58 5.36 6.19 -0.36
N ILE A 59 4.76 5.51 0.61
CA ILE A 59 3.74 4.49 0.43
C ILE A 59 2.38 5.13 0.68
N ILE A 60 1.39 4.81 -0.16
CA ILE A 60 0.01 5.24 -0.02
C ILE A 60 -0.86 3.99 0.06
N ASN A 61 -1.58 3.82 1.16
CA ASN A 61 -2.61 2.80 1.29
C ASN A 61 -3.97 3.45 0.97
N LEU A 62 -4.63 3.01 -0.09
CA LEU A 62 -5.93 3.55 -0.51
C LEU A 62 -7.10 3.12 0.38
N GLN A 63 -6.88 2.17 1.30
CA GLN A 63 -7.91 1.65 2.19
C GLN A 63 -9.14 1.13 1.42
N ALA A 64 -8.93 0.62 0.20
CA ALA A 64 -9.99 0.06 -0.62
C ALA A 64 -10.71 -1.06 0.12
N PHE A 65 -12.01 -1.18 -0.13
CA PHE A 65 -12.88 -2.21 0.46
C PHE A 65 -13.12 -2.07 1.99
N ARG A 66 -12.54 -1.08 2.69
CA ARG A 66 -13.04 -0.68 4.01
C ARG A 66 -14.42 -0.04 3.83
N GLY A 67 -15.47 -0.72 4.31
CA GLY A 67 -16.85 -0.21 4.24
C GLY A 67 -17.80 -0.95 3.29
N HIS A 68 -17.37 -2.04 2.64
CA HIS A 68 -18.30 -2.96 1.97
C HIS A 68 -18.88 -4.04 2.91
N ASP A 69 -18.88 -3.76 4.21
CA ASP A 69 -19.70 -4.52 5.16
C ASP A 69 -21.16 -4.13 4.94
N LYS A 70 -21.87 -5.10 4.37
CA LYS A 70 -23.32 -5.15 4.23
C LYS A 70 -24.01 -4.64 5.49
N GLY A 71 -25.11 -3.90 5.29
CA GLY A 71 -25.98 -3.34 6.30
C GLY A 71 -25.92 -4.00 7.67
N LYS A 72 -25.33 -3.29 8.64
CA LYS A 72 -25.66 -3.44 10.05
C LYS A 72 -26.60 -2.30 10.48
N VAL A 73 -27.73 -2.19 9.79
CA VAL A 73 -28.96 -1.62 10.37
C VAL A 73 -29.78 -2.81 10.91
N GLY A 74 -29.18 -3.57 11.81
CA GLY A 74 -29.76 -4.81 12.36
C GLY A 74 -29.85 -4.85 13.88
N ASN A 75 -29.23 -3.89 14.60
CA ASN A 75 -29.19 -3.87 16.06
C ASN A 75 -29.86 -2.64 16.71
N LEU A 76 -30.80 -2.00 16.00
CA LEU A 76 -31.62 -0.92 16.55
C LEU A 76 -33.08 -1.32 16.82
N LEU A 77 -33.41 -2.62 16.77
CA LEU A 77 -34.79 -3.12 16.98
C LEU A 77 -34.90 -4.33 17.92
N SER A 78 -34.02 -4.46 18.91
CA SER A 78 -34.27 -5.42 19.99
C SER A 78 -33.69 -4.94 21.32
N SER A 79 -34.65 -4.57 22.18
CA SER A 79 -34.59 -4.34 23.63
C SER A 79 -34.29 -2.92 24.10
#